data_AF-A0A1I1DTG4-F1
#
_entry.id   AF-A0A1I1DTG4-F1
#
_cell.length_a   1.000
_cell.length_b   1.000
_cell.length_c   1.000
_cell.angle_alpha   90.00
_cell.angle_beta   90.00
_cell.angle_gamma   90.00
#
_symmetry.space_group_name_H-M   'P 1'
#
loop_
_entity.id
_entity.type
_entity.pdbx_description
1 polymer ?
#
loop_
_entity_poly.entity_id
_entity_poly.type
_entity_poly.pdbx_seq_one_letter_code
_entity_poly.pdbx_strand_id
1 'polypeptide(L)'
;MFMDFGVFLFTVALFYYAILMLADQWGSAIEQSIAKKEQPSGILVFLKKGADLFTQPKVRQISGFVAFFLALWNFFAPDFGSFGNITVIGALIPCLILFIDSLLLTPELLDWIQLPDSWKEKILGFTSYFSLTSGWLTLIIAVLHMIFHELPFL
;
A
#
# COMPACT_ATOMS: atom_id res chain seq x y z
N MET A 1 9.13 23.81 -2.43
CA MET A 1 8.42 24.04 -1.15
C MET A 1 7.04 23.40 -1.11
N PHE A 2 6.12 23.61 -2.07
CA PHE A 2 4.85 22.85 -2.10
C PHE A 2 4.96 21.44 -2.71
N MET A 3 5.90 21.24 -3.65
CA MET A 3 6.15 19.96 -4.32
C MET A 3 6.68 18.90 -3.33
N ASP A 4 7.57 19.30 -2.42
CA ASP A 4 8.20 18.44 -1.40
C ASP A 4 7.18 17.87 -0.40
N PHE A 5 6.12 18.62 -0.10
CA PHE A 5 5.08 18.20 0.84
C PHE A 5 4.17 17.11 0.25
N GLY A 6 3.85 17.21 -1.05
CA GLY A 6 3.06 16.18 -1.75
C GLY A 6 3.77 14.83 -1.77
N VAL A 7 5.06 14.82 -2.10
CA VAL A 7 5.90 13.61 -2.11
C VAL A 7 6.04 13.01 -0.71
N PHE A 8 6.26 13.85 0.30
CA PHE A 8 6.29 13.39 1.70
C PHE A 8 4.98 12.71 2.11
N LEU A 9 3.83 13.35 1.85
CA LEU A 9 2.53 12.77 2.17
C LEU A 9 2.27 11.46 1.43
N PHE A 10 2.68 11.37 0.17
CA PHE A 10 2.54 10.15 -0.61
C PHE A 10 3.44 9.03 -0.10
N THR A 11 4.67 9.35 0.31
CA THR A 11 5.59 8.41 0.98
C THR A 11 4.98 7.87 2.28
N VAL A 12 4.41 8.75 3.11
CA VAL A 12 3.71 8.36 4.34
C VAL A 12 2.53 7.45 4.02
N ALA A 13 1.78 7.73 2.95
CA ALA A 13 0.71 6.85 2.49
C ALA A 13 1.24 5.48 2.10
N LEU A 14 2.32 5.38 1.31
CA LEU A 14 2.92 4.09 0.94
C LEU A 14 3.35 3.28 2.18
N PHE A 15 3.97 3.90 3.18
CA PHE A 15 4.29 3.22 4.45
C PHE A 15 3.05 2.73 5.18
N TYR A 16 1.99 3.55 5.23
CA TYR A 16 0.71 3.15 5.80
C TYR A 16 0.14 1.92 5.09
N TYR A 17 0.12 1.88 3.75
CA TYR A 17 -0.39 0.75 2.98
C TYR A 17 0.48 -0.50 3.11
N ALA A 18 1.80 -0.35 3.19
CA ALA A 18 2.70 -1.45 3.50
C ALA A 18 2.38 -2.09 4.86
N ILE A 19 2.18 -1.28 5.91
CA ILE A 19 1.81 -1.77 7.24
C ILE A 19 0.44 -2.45 7.22
N LEU A 20 -0.53 -1.84 6.53
CA LEU A 20 -1.89 -2.38 6.38
C LEU A 20 -1.88 -3.75 5.69
N MET A 21 -1.12 -3.90 4.61
CA MET A 21 -1.00 -5.16 3.87
C MET A 21 -0.22 -6.24 4.64
N LEU A 22 0.74 -5.83 5.47
CA LEU A 22 1.50 -6.75 6.30
C LEU A 22 0.72 -7.18 7.55
N ALA A 23 -0.32 -6.45 7.98
CA ALA A 23 -1.13 -6.66 9.20
C ALA A 23 -1.33 -8.12 9.62
N ASP A 24 -1.75 -8.96 8.67
CA ASP A 24 -2.03 -10.38 8.90
C ASP A 24 -0.75 -11.17 9.27
N GLN A 25 0.39 -10.85 8.64
CA GLN A 25 1.66 -11.54 8.83
C GLN A 25 2.28 -11.22 10.20
N TRP A 26 2.41 -9.93 10.55
CA TRP A 26 2.97 -9.57 11.87
C TRP A 26 1.97 -9.80 13.00
N GLY A 27 0.65 -9.66 12.76
CA GLY A 27 -0.39 -10.05 13.72
C GLY A 27 -0.26 -11.52 14.15
N SER A 28 -0.09 -12.42 13.18
CA SER A 28 0.16 -13.85 13.42
C SER A 28 1.46 -14.11 14.19
N ALA A 29 2.54 -13.41 13.84
CA ALA A 29 3.82 -13.54 14.54
C ALA A 29 3.76 -13.04 15.99
N ILE A 30 3.02 -11.95 16.23
CA ILE A 30 2.79 -11.41 17.57
C ILE A 30 1.95 -12.37 18.41
N GLU A 31 0.88 -12.94 17.83
CA GLU A 31 0.03 -13.91 18.50
C GLU A 31 0.80 -15.14 18.97
N GLN A 32 1.66 -15.70 18.11
CA GLN A 32 2.55 -16.80 18.49
C GLN A 32 3.53 -16.41 19.61
N SER A 33 3.97 -15.16 19.63
CA SER A 33 4.88 -14.64 20.67
C SER A 33 4.16 -14.42 22.00
N ILE A 34 2.87 -14.04 21.98
CA ILE A 34 2.01 -13.92 23.16
C ILE A 34 1.72 -15.30 23.73
N ALA A 35 1.35 -16.27 22.89
CA ALA A 35 0.99 -17.63 23.31
C ALA A 35 2.13 -18.38 24.03
N LYS A 36 3.39 -18.01 23.75
CA LYS A 36 4.59 -18.59 24.40
C LYS A 36 4.92 -17.97 25.76
N LYS A 37 4.21 -16.92 26.19
CA LYS A 37 4.51 -16.18 27.43
C LYS A 37 3.36 -16.33 28.42
N GLU A 38 3.68 -16.72 29.66
CA GLU A 38 2.70 -16.76 30.75
C GLU A 38 2.12 -15.36 31.07
N GLN A 39 2.93 -14.31 30.88
CA GLN A 39 2.50 -12.91 30.96
C GLN A 39 3.03 -12.12 29.76
N PRO A 40 2.20 -11.80 28.76
CA PRO A 40 2.62 -11.00 27.61
C PRO A 40 2.91 -9.55 28.02
N SER A 41 3.94 -8.95 27.43
CA SER A 41 4.26 -7.54 27.70
C SER A 41 3.19 -6.62 27.14
N GLY A 42 2.96 -5.47 27.80
CA GLY A 42 1.97 -4.47 27.34
C GLY A 42 2.23 -3.98 25.91
N ILE A 43 3.49 -3.94 25.48
CA ILE A 43 3.89 -3.59 24.11
C ILE A 43 3.39 -4.63 23.11
N LEU A 44 3.52 -5.93 23.39
CA LEU A 44 3.03 -6.99 22.48
C LEU A 44 1.52 -6.95 22.34
N VAL A 45 0.79 -6.71 23.45
CA VAL A 45 -0.66 -6.55 23.43
C VAL A 45 -1.07 -5.31 22.63
N PHE A 46 -0.33 -4.20 22.78
CA PHE A 46 -0.57 -2.99 22.00
C PHE A 46 -0.36 -3.22 20.49
N LEU A 47 0.74 -3.87 20.11
CA LEU A 47 1.02 -4.19 18.72
C LEU A 47 -0.02 -5.15 18.12
N LYS A 48 -0.50 -6.14 18.89
CA LYS A 48 -1.58 -7.04 18.45
C LYS A 48 -2.87 -6.27 18.18
N LYS A 49 -3.25 -5.35 19.08
CA LYS A 49 -4.42 -4.49 18.87
C LYS A 49 -4.28 -3.61 17.63
N GLY A 50 -3.07 -3.12 17.36
CA GLY A 50 -2.77 -2.37 16.14
C GLY A 50 -2.95 -3.22 14.88
N ALA A 51 -2.38 -4.43 14.86
CA ALA A 51 -2.58 -5.39 13.77
C ALA A 51 -4.07 -5.71 13.58
N ASP A 52 -4.80 -5.97 14.66
CA ASP A 52 -6.24 -6.28 14.63
C ASP A 52 -7.08 -5.12 14.10
N LEU A 53 -6.69 -3.87 14.35
CA LEU A 53 -7.35 -2.72 13.73
C LEU A 53 -7.18 -2.73 12.21
N PHE A 54 -5.97 -3.02 11.73
CA PHE A 54 -5.64 -3.03 10.31
C PHE A 54 -6.20 -4.25 9.56
N THR A 55 -6.55 -5.32 10.25
CA THR A 55 -7.23 -6.48 9.65
C THR A 55 -8.75 -6.35 9.63
N GLN A 56 -9.34 -5.32 10.26
CA GLN A 56 -10.79 -5.11 10.24
C GLN A 56 -11.30 -4.89 8.80
N PRO A 57 -12.33 -5.63 8.35
CA PRO A 57 -12.84 -5.53 6.98
C PRO A 57 -13.21 -4.10 6.57
N LYS A 58 -13.85 -3.33 7.46
CA LYS A 58 -14.22 -1.94 7.18
C LYS A 58 -13.01 -1.02 7.00
N VAL A 59 -11.97 -1.19 7.82
CA VAL A 59 -10.74 -0.40 7.71
C VAL A 59 -10.08 -0.71 6.38
N ARG A 60 -9.88 -1.99 6.07
CA ARG A 60 -9.30 -2.42 4.79
C ARG A 60 -10.10 -1.91 3.59
N GLN A 61 -11.43 -1.98 3.65
CA GLN A 61 -12.28 -1.49 2.57
C GLN A 61 -12.15 0.02 2.35
N ILE A 62 -12.25 0.82 3.42
CA ILE A 62 -12.08 2.28 3.33
C ILE A 62 -10.69 2.61 2.79
N SER A 63 -9.66 1.95 3.32
CA SER A 63 -8.29 2.14 2.88
C SER A 63 -8.09 1.74 1.42
N GLY A 64 -8.74 0.67 0.94
CA GLY A 64 -8.71 0.28 -0.48
C GLY A 64 -9.30 1.36 -1.38
N PHE A 65 -10.47 1.92 -1.04
CA PHE A 65 -11.02 3.06 -1.77
C PHE A 65 -10.08 4.27 -1.77
N VAL A 66 -9.53 4.64 -0.61
CA VAL A 66 -8.60 5.77 -0.51
C VAL A 66 -7.33 5.52 -1.34
N ALA A 67 -6.79 4.30 -1.32
CA ALA A 67 -5.63 3.90 -2.13
C ALA A 67 -5.90 4.08 -3.62
N PHE A 68 -7.09 3.66 -4.08
CA PHE A 68 -7.49 3.79 -5.47
C PHE A 68 -7.51 5.27 -5.91
N PHE A 69 -8.15 6.14 -5.12
CA PHE A 69 -8.18 7.57 -5.42
C PHE A 69 -6.79 8.21 -5.36
N LEU A 70 -5.97 7.85 -4.37
CA LEU A 70 -4.59 8.35 -4.26
C LEU A 70 -3.73 7.89 -5.44
N ALA A 71 -3.87 6.64 -5.87
CA ALA A 71 -3.14 6.10 -7.02
C ALA A 71 -3.52 6.84 -8.31
N LEU A 72 -4.82 7.04 -8.56
CA LEU A 72 -5.28 7.79 -9.73
C LEU A 72 -4.86 9.27 -9.67
N TRP A 73 -5.05 9.92 -8.52
CA TRP A 73 -4.68 11.32 -8.34
C TRP A 73 -3.19 11.54 -8.61
N ASN A 74 -2.33 10.70 -8.03
CA ASN A 74 -0.89 10.81 -8.25
C ASN A 74 -0.51 10.43 -9.69
N PHE A 75 -1.13 9.42 -10.30
CA PHE A 75 -0.87 9.05 -11.70
C PHE A 75 -1.14 10.19 -12.70
N PHE A 76 -2.16 11.01 -12.44
CA PHE A 76 -2.50 12.18 -13.27
C PHE A 76 -1.88 13.49 -12.78
N ALA A 77 -1.00 13.45 -11.76
CA ALA A 77 -0.38 14.65 -11.23
C ALA A 77 0.50 15.34 -12.30
N PRO A 78 0.67 16.68 -12.23
CA PRO A 78 1.38 17.47 -13.25
C PRO A 78 2.82 17.00 -13.53
N ASP A 79 3.45 16.32 -12.57
CA ASP A 79 4.80 15.76 -12.68
C ASP A 79 4.91 14.64 -13.74
N PHE A 80 3.78 14.04 -14.15
CA PHE A 80 3.67 13.13 -15.29
C PHE A 80 3.48 13.83 -16.64
N GLY A 81 3.16 15.13 -16.65
CA GLY A 81 2.94 15.92 -17.86
C GLY A 81 4.24 16.25 -18.62
N SER A 82 5.39 16.23 -17.95
CA SER A 82 6.71 16.39 -18.58
C SER A 82 7.36 15.02 -18.83
N PHE A 83 6.88 14.32 -19.87
CA PHE A 83 7.48 13.07 -20.33
C PHE A 83 8.98 13.27 -20.65
N GLY A 84 9.86 12.63 -19.88
CA GLY A 84 11.31 12.59 -20.18
C GLY A 84 12.26 12.49 -18.98
N ASN A 85 11.83 12.76 -17.75
CA ASN A 85 12.71 12.72 -16.58
C ASN A 85 12.54 11.45 -15.72
N ILE A 86 13.62 11.08 -15.01
CA ILE A 86 13.69 10.00 -14.01
C ILE A 86 12.56 10.11 -12.96
N THR A 87 12.07 11.32 -12.70
CA THR A 87 10.90 11.61 -11.85
C THR A 87 9.62 10.88 -12.28
N VAL A 88 9.43 10.60 -13.58
CA VAL A 88 8.26 9.85 -14.07
C VAL A 88 8.27 8.40 -13.58
N ILE A 89 9.43 7.74 -13.60
CA ILE A 89 9.58 6.35 -13.10
C ILE A 89 9.46 6.32 -11.57
N GLY A 90 10.07 7.32 -10.90
CA GLY A 90 10.04 7.47 -9.45
C GLY A 90 8.64 7.68 -8.86
N ALA A 91 7.69 8.21 -9.64
CA ALA A 91 6.28 8.39 -9.24
C ALA A 91 5.36 7.29 -9.79
N LEU A 92 5.62 6.75 -10.99
CA LEU A 92 4.76 5.75 -11.63
C LEU A 92 4.68 4.44 -10.83
N ILE A 93 5.84 3.92 -10.40
CA ILE A 93 5.92 2.64 -9.70
C ILE A 93 5.12 2.67 -8.38
N PRO A 94 5.30 3.68 -7.52
CA PRO A 94 4.40 3.91 -6.37
C PRO A 94 2.91 3.95 -6.68
N CYS A 95 2.51 4.60 -7.77
CA CYS A 95 1.10 4.68 -8.15
C CYS A 95 0.55 3.31 -8.57
N LEU A 96 1.32 2.56 -9.35
CA LEU A 96 0.93 1.22 -9.81
C LEU A 96 0.82 0.23 -8.65
N ILE A 97 1.77 0.25 -7.69
CA ILE A 97 1.68 -0.65 -6.53
C ILE A 97 0.49 -0.27 -5.65
N LEU A 98 0.25 1.01 -5.44
CA LEU A 98 -0.89 1.47 -4.64
C LEU A 98 -2.23 1.13 -5.31
N PHE A 99 -2.28 1.16 -6.64
CA PHE A 99 -3.43 0.69 -7.39
C PHE A 99 -3.65 -0.82 -7.20
N ILE A 100 -2.60 -1.64 -7.28
CA ILE A 100 -2.71 -3.09 -7.02
C ILE A 100 -3.17 -3.35 -5.57
N ASP A 101 -2.58 -2.65 -4.60
CA ASP A 101 -2.98 -2.75 -3.18
C ASP A 101 -4.43 -2.35 -2.97
N SER A 102 -4.93 -1.35 -3.69
CA SER A 102 -6.36 -0.97 -3.63
C SER A 102 -7.28 -2.10 -4.06
N LEU A 103 -6.93 -2.82 -5.14
CA LEU A 103 -7.70 -3.95 -5.64
C LEU A 103 -7.62 -5.17 -4.71
N LEU A 104 -6.48 -5.36 -4.05
CA LEU A 104 -6.29 -6.39 -3.02
C LEU A 104 -7.12 -6.12 -1.78
N LEU A 105 -7.23 -4.86 -1.38
CA LEU A 105 -7.98 -4.44 -0.19
C LEU A 105 -9.49 -4.35 -0.46
N THR A 106 -9.88 -4.02 -1.69
CA THR A 106 -11.28 -3.81 -2.08
C THR A 106 -11.50 -4.28 -3.51
N PRO A 107 -11.65 -5.60 -3.73
CA PRO A 107 -11.92 -6.16 -5.05
C PRO A 107 -13.18 -5.60 -5.72
N GLU A 108 -14.15 -5.11 -4.93
CA GLU A 108 -15.39 -4.48 -5.39
C GLU A 108 -15.13 -3.23 -6.26
N LEU A 109 -13.93 -2.64 -6.18
CA LEU A 109 -13.51 -1.57 -7.08
C LEU A 109 -13.56 -1.99 -8.56
N LEU A 110 -13.37 -3.28 -8.87
CA LEU A 110 -13.44 -3.77 -10.25
C LEU A 110 -14.85 -3.67 -10.84
N ASP A 111 -15.89 -3.69 -10.00
CA ASP A 111 -17.26 -3.50 -10.45
C ASP A 111 -17.56 -2.05 -10.84
N TRP A 112 -16.77 -1.10 -10.32
CA TRP A 112 -16.90 0.32 -10.64
C TRP A 112 -16.26 0.66 -11.99
N ILE A 113 -15.24 -0.09 -12.41
CA ILE A 113 -14.47 0.17 -13.65
C ILE A 113 -15.18 -0.42 -14.89
N GLN A 114 -16.32 -1.09 -14.73
CA GLN A 114 -17.13 -1.70 -15.83
C GLN A 114 -16.30 -2.51 -16.84
N LEU A 115 -15.32 -3.28 -16.35
CA LEU A 115 -14.51 -4.17 -17.21
C LEU A 115 -15.29 -5.45 -17.57
N PRO A 116 -14.99 -6.08 -18.73
CA PRO A 116 -15.53 -7.40 -19.03
C PRO A 116 -15.13 -8.42 -17.97
N ASP A 117 -16.01 -9.37 -17.65
CA ASP A 117 -15.76 -10.37 -16.59
C ASP A 117 -14.49 -11.19 -16.83
N SER A 118 -14.16 -11.49 -18.09
CA SER A 118 -12.92 -12.18 -18.47
C SER A 118 -11.64 -11.41 -18.13
N TRP A 119 -11.71 -10.08 -18.00
CA TRP A 119 -10.61 -9.25 -17.53
C TRP A 119 -10.58 -9.15 -16.01
N LYS A 120 -11.76 -9.05 -15.37
CA LYS A 120 -11.87 -9.05 -13.90
C LYS A 120 -11.26 -10.33 -13.31
N GLU A 121 -11.58 -11.50 -13.87
CA GLU A 121 -11.02 -12.78 -13.43
C GLU A 121 -9.50 -12.82 -13.54
N LYS A 122 -8.92 -12.29 -14.62
CA LYS A 122 -7.46 -12.21 -14.80
C LYS A 122 -6.81 -11.30 -13.77
N ILE A 123 -7.43 -10.15 -13.49
CA ILE A 123 -6.93 -9.19 -12.50
C ILE A 123 -7.01 -9.81 -11.11
N LEU A 124 -8.14 -10.41 -10.75
CA LEU A 124 -8.32 -11.11 -9.47
C LEU A 124 -7.32 -12.27 -9.31
N GLY A 125 -7.12 -13.07 -10.36
CA GLY A 125 -6.13 -14.15 -10.37
C GLY A 125 -4.69 -13.64 -10.20
N PHE A 126 -4.33 -12.52 -10.84
CA PHE A 126 -3.03 -11.89 -10.65
C PHE A 126 -2.85 -11.35 -9.22
N THR A 127 -3.85 -10.62 -8.72
CA THR A 127 -3.79 -10.04 -7.37
C THR A 127 -3.70 -11.12 -6.29
N SER A 128 -4.44 -12.23 -6.40
CA SER A 128 -4.40 -13.31 -5.40
C SER A 128 -2.99 -13.91 -5.24
N TYR A 129 -2.26 -14.09 -6.35
CA TYR A 129 -0.86 -14.53 -6.35
C TYR A 129 0.07 -13.52 -5.66
N PHE A 130 -0.22 -12.23 -5.82
CA PHE A 130 0.59 -11.13 -5.31
C PHE A 130 0.28 -10.73 -3.86
N SER A 131 -0.83 -11.20 -3.29
CA SER A 131 -1.37 -10.73 -2.01
C SER A 131 -0.39 -10.85 -0.83
N LEU A 132 0.40 -11.92 -0.78
CA LEU A 132 1.38 -12.16 0.28
C LEU A 132 2.64 -11.30 0.15
N THR A 133 2.99 -10.91 -1.08
CA THR A 133 4.23 -10.19 -1.38
C THR A 133 4.01 -8.69 -1.57
N SER A 134 2.78 -8.25 -1.82
CA SER A 134 2.48 -6.85 -2.11
C SER A 134 2.86 -5.94 -0.94
N GLY A 135 2.55 -6.30 0.31
CA GLY A 135 2.93 -5.47 1.47
C GLY A 135 4.45 -5.26 1.61
N TRP A 136 5.26 -6.27 1.30
CA TRP A 136 6.72 -6.15 1.27
C TRP A 136 7.20 -5.31 0.09
N LEU A 137 6.58 -5.49 -1.08
CA LEU A 137 6.91 -4.71 -2.26
C LEU A 137 6.58 -3.22 -2.07
N THR A 138 5.41 -2.91 -1.51
CA THR A 138 4.99 -1.55 -1.15
C THR A 138 5.95 -0.92 -0.16
N LEU A 139 6.46 -1.67 0.83
CA LEU A 139 7.48 -1.19 1.76
C LEU A 139 8.79 -0.84 1.03
N ILE A 140 9.28 -1.73 0.16
CA ILE A 140 10.50 -1.48 -0.63
C ILE A 140 10.31 -0.23 -1.50
N ILE A 141 9.17 -0.10 -2.17
CA ILE A 141 8.85 1.05 -3.00
C ILE A 141 8.76 2.33 -2.17
N ALA A 142 8.17 2.30 -0.98
CA ALA A 142 8.13 3.46 -0.07
C ALA A 142 9.54 3.94 0.29
N VAL A 143 10.45 3.01 0.64
CA VAL A 143 11.85 3.32 0.96
C VAL A 143 12.59 3.87 -0.26
N LEU A 144 12.43 3.24 -1.43
CA LEU A 144 13.05 3.71 -2.66
C LEU A 144 12.54 5.10 -3.05
N HIS A 145 11.22 5.32 -2.96
CA HIS A 145 10.60 6.61 -3.28
C HIS A 145 11.12 7.72 -2.35
N MET A 146 11.28 7.44 -1.05
CA MET A 146 11.91 8.35 -0.09
C MET A 146 13.37 8.66 -0.47
N ILE A 147 14.18 7.64 -0.76
CA ILE A 147 15.60 7.80 -1.10
C ILE A 147 15.79 8.59 -2.39
N PHE A 148 15.03 8.28 -3.43
CA PHE A 148 15.14 8.97 -4.72
C PHE A 148 14.71 10.43 -4.66
N HIS A 149 13.85 10.80 -3.70
CA HIS A 149 13.48 12.20 -3.48
C HIS A 149 14.53 12.97 -2.67
N GLU A 150 15.14 12.34 -1.66
CA GLU A 150 16.15 12.96 -0.79
C GLU A 150 17.55 13.06 -1.43
N LEU A 151 17.77 12.44 -2.60
CA LEU A 151 19.02 12.53 -3.37
C LEU A 151 18.83 13.41 -4.61
N PRO A 152 18.87 14.75 -4.49
CA PRO A 152 18.67 15.67 -5.62
C PRO A 152 19.82 15.69 -6.66
N PHE A 153 20.77 14.75 -6.60
CA PHE A 153 22.03 14.78 -7.38
C PHE A 153 22.33 13.47 -8.13
N LEU A 154 21.30 12.80 -8.64
CA LEU A 154 21.41 11.85 -9.74
C LEU A 154 20.51 12.28 -10.90
#